data_AF-A0A967BTN2-F1
#
_entry.id   AF-A0A967BTN2-F1
#
_cell.length_a   1.000
_cell.length_b   1.000
_cell.length_c   1.000
_cell.angle_alpha   90.00
_cell.angle_beta   90.00
_cell.angle_gamma   90.00
#
_symmetry.space_group_name_H-M   'P 1'
#
loop_
_entity.id
_entity.type
_entity.pdbx_description
1 polymer ?
#
loop_
_entity_poly.entity_id
_entity_poly.type
_entity_poly.pdbx_seq_one_letter_code
_entity_poly.pdbx_strand_id
1 'polypeptide(L)' 'MDHAVGLVEAYLQINGYFTVAEYPVIESFGKNHYGIATDLDILAFRFPKEYFRVHQITKKIGKVL' A
#
# COMPACT_ATOMS: atom_id res chain seq x y z
N MET A 1 -15.51 0.26 -11.60
CA MET A 1 -14.49 -0.78 -11.76
C MET A 1 -14.91 -1.94 -12.64
N ASP A 2 -14.00 -2.37 -13.52
CA ASP A 2 -14.14 -3.48 -14.46
C ASP A 2 -13.85 -4.84 -13.78
N HIS A 3 -14.54 -5.92 -14.17
CA HIS A 3 -14.43 -7.23 -13.51
C HIS A 3 -12.99 -7.79 -13.48
N ALA A 4 -12.19 -7.44 -14.48
CA ALA A 4 -10.79 -7.82 -14.57
C ALA A 4 -9.95 -7.25 -13.42
N VAL A 5 -10.20 -6.00 -13.02
CA VAL A 5 -9.42 -5.31 -11.99
C VAL A 5 -9.69 -5.94 -10.62
N GLY A 6 -10.94 -6.31 -10.33
CA GLY A 6 -11.28 -7.02 -9.10
C GLY A 6 -10.64 -8.42 -8.99
N LEU A 7 -10.50 -9.14 -10.10
CA LEU A 7 -9.80 -10.43 -10.11
C LEU A 7 -8.30 -10.29 -9.82
N VAL A 8 -7.66 -9.29 -10.43
CA VAL A 8 -6.23 -9.02 -10.21
C VAL A 8 -5.99 -8.55 -8.77
N GLU A 9 -6.86 -7.70 -8.24
CA GLU A 9 -6.79 -7.26 -6.85
C GLU A 9 -6.88 -8.45 -5.88
N ALA A 10 -7.88 -9.31 -6.05
CA ALA A 10 -8.06 -10.49 -5.21
C ALA A 10 -6.85 -11.43 -5.28
N TYR A 11 -6.29 -11.65 -6.49
CA TYR A 11 -5.09 -12.44 -6.67
C TYR A 11 -3.90 -11.86 -5.89
N LEU A 12 -3.66 -10.55 -5.99
CA LEU A 12 -2.53 -9.89 -5.34
C LEU A 12 -2.67 -9.90 -3.81
N GLN A 13 -3.88 -9.66 -3.28
CA GLN A 13 -4.15 -9.72 -1.84
C GLN A 13 -3.90 -11.12 -1.28
N ILE A 14 -4.35 -12.18 -1.96
CA ILE A 14 -4.08 -13.57 -1.56
C ILE A 14 -2.57 -13.87 -1.54
N ASN A 15 -1.78 -13.22 -2.40
CA ASN A 15 -0.32 -13.36 -2.45
C ASN A 15 0.44 -12.45 -1.46
N GLY A 16 -0.27 -11.74 -0.59
CA GLY A 16 0.30 -10.92 0.49
C GLY A 16 0.72 -9.52 0.04
N TYR A 17 0.13 -9.01 -1.03
CA TYR A 17 0.26 -7.61 -1.43
C TYR A 17 -0.86 -6.79 -0.76
N PHE A 18 -0.51 -5.59 -0.31
CA PHE A 18 -1.45 -4.53 -0.02
C PHE A 18 -1.79 -3.82 -1.33
N THR A 19 -3.09 -3.63 -1.63
CA THR A 19 -3.55 -3.05 -2.89
C THR A 19 -4.34 -1.76 -2.67
N VAL A 20 -4.25 -0.86 -3.64
CA VAL A 20 -5.16 0.28 -3.82
C VAL A 20 -5.58 0.28 -5.28
N ALA A 21 -6.86 0.48 -5.56
CA ALA A 21 -7.38 0.44 -6.92
C ALA A 21 -8.26 1.66 -7.22
N GLU A 22 -8.43 1.97 -8.50
CA GLU A 22 -9.20 3.11 -9.02
C GLU A 22 -8.80 4.47 -8.41
N TYR A 23 -7.53 4.86 -8.59
CA TYR A 23 -7.03 6.13 -8.06
C TYR A 23 -6.70 7.13 -9.17
N PRO A 24 -7.29 8.34 -9.19
CA PRO A 24 -6.94 9.33 -10.21
C PRO A 24 -5.54 9.88 -9.94
N VAL A 25 -4.73 9.95 -10.99
CA VAL A 25 -3.43 10.64 -10.96
C VAL A 25 -3.66 12.10 -11.30
N ILE A 26 -3.41 12.97 -10.32
CA ILE A 26 -3.61 14.42 -10.45
C ILE A 26 -2.29 15.06 -10.87
N GLU A 27 -2.34 15.84 -11.95
CA GLU A 27 -1.24 16.68 -12.41
C GLU A 27 -1.52 18.16 -12.14
N SER A 28 -0.46 18.90 -11.81
CA SER A 28 -0.51 20.35 -11.61
C SER A 28 0.00 21.07 -12.86
N PHE A 29 -0.82 21.96 -13.40
CA PHE A 29 -0.51 22.76 -14.60
C PHE A 29 -0.04 24.19 -14.26
N GLY A 30 0.50 24.40 -13.05
CA GLY A 30 0.94 25.71 -12.56
C GLY A 30 0.07 26.25 -11.43
N LYS A 31 0.12 27.57 -11.17
CA LYS A 31 -0.60 28.18 -10.04
C LYS A 31 -2.11 27.93 -10.18
N ASN A 32 -2.64 27.14 -9.26
CA ASN A 32 -4.06 26.83 -9.05
C ASN A 32 -4.79 26.08 -10.19
N HIS A 33 -4.06 25.39 -11.07
CA HIS A 33 -4.68 24.51 -12.06
C HIS A 33 -4.29 23.06 -11.79
N TYR A 34 -5.30 22.22 -11.58
CA TYR A 34 -5.16 20.77 -11.39
C TYR A 34 -6.07 20.05 -12.37
N GLY A 35 -5.60 18.93 -12.90
CA GLY A 35 -6.39 18.06 -13.75
C GLY A 35 -6.04 16.60 -13.51
N ILE A 36 -6.89 15.70 -14.01
CA ILE A 36 -6.61 14.26 -14.02
C ILE A 36 -5.74 13.99 -15.24
N ALA A 37 -4.51 13.54 -15.02
CA ALA A 37 -3.60 13.16 -16.09
C ALA A 37 -3.93 11.75 -16.60
N THR A 38 -4.24 10.83 -15.69
CA THR A 38 -4.57 9.44 -15.98
C THR A 38 -5.22 8.77 -14.77
N ASP A 39 -5.76 7.57 -14.96
CA ASP A 39 -6.30 6.73 -13.89
C ASP A 39 -5.30 5.60 -13.56
N LEU A 40 -5.13 5.34 -12.27
CA LEU A 40 -4.35 4.21 -11.76
C LEU A 40 -5.30 3.05 -11.45
N ASP A 41 -5.23 1.99 -12.28
CA ASP A 41 -6.11 0.83 -12.12
C ASP A 41 -5.82 0.06 -10.83
N ILE A 42 -4.55 -0.33 -10.59
CA ILE A 42 -4.10 -1.05 -9.39
C ILE A 42 -2.68 -0.62 -9.02
N LEU A 43 -2.47 -0.30 -7.76
CA LEU A 43 -1.19 -0.26 -7.08
C LEU A 43 -1.09 -1.45 -6.13
N ALA A 44 0.04 -2.17 -6.15
CA ALA A 44 0.28 -3.29 -5.25
C ALA A 44 1.64 -3.18 -4.58
N PHE A 45 1.66 -3.22 -3.26
CA PHE A 45 2.86 -3.10 -2.44
C PHE A 45 3.04 -4.32 -1.55
N ARG A 46 4.25 -4.87 -1.50
CA ARG A 46 4.59 -6.00 -0.62
C ARG A 46 5.70 -5.61 0.35
N PHE A 47 5.39 -5.66 1.63
CA PHE A 47 6.39 -5.43 2.67
C PHE A 47 7.39 -6.61 2.70
N PRO A 48 8.70 -6.34 2.80
CA PRO A 48 9.67 -7.40 3.02
C PRO A 48 9.42 -8.06 4.39
N LYS A 49 9.67 -9.37 4.46
CA LYS A 49 9.27 -10.27 5.56
C LYS A 49 9.83 -9.88 6.95
N GLU A 50 10.81 -8.99 7.03
CA GLU A 50 11.52 -8.64 8.27
C GLU A 50 10.88 -7.49 9.07
N TYR A 51 9.76 -6.91 8.63
CA TYR A 51 9.17 -5.73 9.28
C TYR A 51 8.29 -6.00 10.51
N PHE A 52 8.18 -7.23 11.02
CA PHE A 52 7.43 -7.51 12.24
C PHE A 52 8.32 -8.03 13.39
N ARG A 53 8.90 -7.10 14.15
CA ARG A 53 9.45 -7.36 15.50
C ARG A 53 8.75 -6.51 16.56
N VAL A 54 7.44 -6.71 16.74
CA VAL A 54 6.67 -6.16 17.86
C VAL A 54 6.86 -7.02 19.13
N HIS A 55 8.10 -7.41 19.48
CA HIS A 55 8.34 -8.25 20.66
C HIS A 55 9.67 -8.06 21.40
N GLN A 56 10.22 -6.84 21.50
CA GLN A 56 11.38 -6.60 22.37
C GLN A 56 11.35 -5.33 23.24
N ILE A 57 10.18 -4.79 23.59
CA ILE A 57 10.11 -3.72 24.59
C ILE A 57 10.05 -4.25 26.05
N THR A 58 9.77 -5.55 26.27
CA THR A 58 9.61 -6.09 27.65
C THR A 58 10.76 -6.93 28.21
N LYS A 59 11.86 -7.17 27.47
CA LYS A 59 12.97 -8.04 27.94
C LYS A 59 14.24 -7.31 28.40
N LYS A 60 14.22 -5.99 28.57
CA LYS A 60 15.40 -5.24 29.06
C LYS A 60 15.30 -4.69 30.49
N ILE A 61 14.19 -4.94 31.19
CA ILE A 61 13.96 -4.41 32.56
C ILE A 61 14.06 -5.49 33.66
N GLY A 62 14.28 -6.77 33.30
CA GLY A 62 14.32 -7.88 34.26
C GLY A 62 15.72 -8.47 34.52
N LYS A 63 16.80 -7.78 34.15
CA LYS A 63 18.18 -8.27 34.38
C LYS A 63 19.02 -7.37 35.29
N VAL A 64 18.37 -6.42 35.97
CA VAL A 64 18.97 -5.53 36.97
C VAL A 64 18.01 -5.42 38.15
N LEU A 65 17.69 -6.54 38.79
CA LEU A 65 17.30 -6.66 40.20
C LEU A 65 17.61 -8.11 40.64
#